data_AF-A0A9E3RQQ3-F1
#
_entry.id   AF-A0A9E3RQQ3-F1
#
_cell.length_a   1.000
_cell.length_b   1.000
_cell.length_c   1.000
_cell.angle_alpha   90.00
_cell.angle_beta   90.00
_cell.angle_gamma   90.00
#
_symmetry.space_group_name_H-M   'P 1'
#
loop_
_entity.id
_entity.type
_entity.pdbx_description
1 polymer ?
#
loop_
_entity_poly.entity_id
_entity_poly.type
_entity_poly.pdbx_seq_one_letter_code
_entity_poly.pdbx_strand_id
1 'polypeptide(L)'
;MTLGIVQKEIHMGMTSVEVAEALGSPNMVRRDSEGKETWIYDKIATEASYKNSSSNAGAGLNAAGVPGNVLVLGNVNAGRSKNRGSSATTQKTLTVIIRYDKDDKVEYFTYHSSTF
;
A
#
# COMPACT_ATOMS: atom_id res chain seq x y z
N MET A 1 -9.55 -4.42 -4.05
CA MET A 1 -9.64 -3.76 -5.37
C MET A 1 -8.32 -3.07 -5.69
N THR A 2 -7.81 -3.27 -6.90
CA THR A 2 -6.64 -2.56 -7.46
C THR A 2 -7.06 -1.96 -8.80
N LEU A 3 -6.27 -1.02 -9.33
CA LEU A 3 -6.55 -0.42 -10.64
C LEU A 3 -6.61 -1.47 -11.75
N GLY A 4 -5.72 -2.47 -11.73
CA GLY A 4 -5.69 -3.52 -12.75
C GLY A 4 -6.96 -4.40 -12.75
N ILE A 5 -7.56 -4.66 -11.59
CA ILE A 5 -8.84 -5.39 -11.52
C ILE A 5 -9.95 -4.54 -12.16
N VAL A 6 -10.00 -3.24 -11.86
CA VAL A 6 -11.02 -2.34 -12.42
C VAL A 6 -10.90 -2.27 -13.94
N GLN A 7 -9.67 -2.15 -14.47
CA GLN A 7 -9.41 -2.11 -15.91
C GLN A 7 -9.72 -3.43 -16.62
N LYS A 8 -9.59 -4.57 -15.92
CA LYS A 8 -9.81 -5.91 -16.48
C LYS A 8 -11.27 -6.32 -16.44
N GLU A 9 -11.98 -6.00 -15.36
CA GLU A 9 -13.32 -6.52 -15.12
C GLU A 9 -14.42 -5.54 -15.57
N ILE A 10 -14.19 -4.22 -15.55
CA ILE A 10 -15.24 -3.23 -15.85
C ILE A 10 -15.24 -2.80 -17.32
N HIS A 11 -16.44 -2.87 -17.92
CA HIS A 11 -16.68 -2.52 -19.31
C HIS A 11 -17.98 -1.71 -19.45
N MET A 12 -18.08 -0.91 -20.52
CA MET A 12 -19.31 -0.20 -20.85
C MET A 12 -20.46 -1.19 -21.11
N GLY A 13 -21.66 -0.87 -20.64
CA GLY A 13 -22.87 -1.68 -20.81
C GLY A 13 -23.09 -2.79 -19.77
N MET A 14 -22.14 -3.03 -18.87
CA MET A 14 -22.32 -3.94 -17.73
C MET A 14 -23.42 -3.46 -16.80
N THR A 15 -24.16 -4.39 -16.20
CA THR A 15 -25.17 -4.06 -15.19
C THR A 15 -24.53 -3.72 -13.86
N SER A 16 -25.23 -2.94 -13.03
CA SER A 16 -24.79 -2.65 -11.66
C SER A 16 -24.52 -3.91 -10.83
N VAL A 17 -25.27 -4.98 -11.08
CA VAL A 17 -25.10 -6.29 -10.45
C VAL A 17 -23.77 -6.92 -10.85
N GLU A 18 -23.45 -6.99 -12.14
CA GLU A 18 -22.16 -7.52 -12.62
C GLU A 18 -20.98 -6.72 -12.07
N VAL A 19 -21.12 -5.39 -11.98
CA VAL A 19 -20.11 -4.53 -11.35
C VAL A 19 -19.96 -4.83 -9.86
N ALA A 20 -21.06 -5.03 -9.14
CA ALA A 20 -21.04 -5.39 -7.73
C ALA A 20 -20.42 -6.78 -7.48
N GLU A 21 -20.64 -7.73 -8.38
CA GLU A 21 -20.01 -9.06 -8.33
C GLU A 21 -18.50 -8.98 -8.56
N ALA A 22 -18.06 -8.13 -9.50
CA ALA A 22 -16.65 -7.96 -9.83
C ALA A 22 -15.86 -7.16 -8.78
N LEU A 23 -16.41 -6.05 -8.28
CA LEU A 23 -15.71 -5.10 -7.40
C LEU A 23 -16.16 -5.16 -5.94
N GLY A 24 -17.31 -5.75 -5.66
CA GLY A 24 -17.99 -5.70 -4.38
C GLY A 24 -18.90 -4.48 -4.23
N SER A 25 -19.35 -4.24 -3.00
CA SER A 25 -20.22 -3.10 -2.67
C SER A 25 -19.46 -1.77 -2.78
N PRO A 26 -20.07 -0.74 -3.39
CA PRO A 26 -19.47 0.59 -3.47
C PRO A 26 -19.42 1.26 -2.10
N ASN A 27 -18.54 2.25 -1.97
CA ASN A 27 -18.47 3.10 -0.78
C ASN A 27 -19.60 4.13 -0.75
N MET A 28 -20.05 4.59 -1.93
CA MET A 28 -21.13 5.57 -2.05
C MET A 28 -21.92 5.35 -3.33
N VAL A 29 -23.24 5.46 -3.22
CA VAL A 29 -24.17 5.51 -4.36
C VAL A 29 -24.83 6.88 -4.37
N ARG A 30 -24.86 7.52 -5.53
CA ARG A 30 -25.56 8.78 -5.78
C ARG A 30 -26.48 8.59 -6.97
N ARG A 31 -27.61 9.29 -6.94
CA ARG A 31 -28.53 9.39 -8.07
C ARG A 31 -28.69 10.87 -8.43
N ASP A 32 -28.58 11.20 -9.71
CA ASP A 32 -28.78 12.57 -10.18
C ASP A 32 -30.26 12.88 -10.44
N SER A 33 -30.56 14.12 -10.81
CA SER A 33 -31.93 14.57 -11.13
C SER A 33 -32.52 13.92 -12.38
N GLU A 34 -31.68 13.32 -13.22
CA GLU A 34 -32.11 12.60 -14.43
C GLU A 34 -32.37 11.12 -14.14
N GLY A 35 -32.14 10.67 -12.90
CA GLY A 35 -32.33 9.29 -12.47
C GLY A 35 -31.13 8.38 -12.73
N LYS A 36 -30.01 8.91 -13.22
CA LYS A 36 -28.78 8.14 -13.45
C LYS A 36 -28.06 7.88 -12.13
N GLU A 37 -27.55 6.68 -11.97
CA GLU A 37 -26.79 6.31 -10.79
C GLU A 37 -25.29 6.51 -10.98
N THR A 38 -24.60 6.81 -9.89
CA THR A 38 -23.15 6.92 -9.82
C THR A 38 -22.67 6.16 -8.60
N TRP A 39 -21.81 5.18 -8.82
CA TRP A 39 -21.19 4.42 -7.76
C TRP A 39 -19.73 4.84 -7.62
N ILE A 40 -19.30 5.04 -6.39
CA ILE A 40 -17.95 5.49 -6.06
C ILE A 40 -17.30 4.43 -5.18
N TYR A 41 -16.10 4.01 -5.59
CA TYR A 41 -15.25 3.12 -4.83
C TYR A 41 -13.98 3.86 -4.44
N ASP A 42 -13.58 3.71 -3.19
CA ASP A 42 -12.34 4.26 -2.68
C ASP A 42 -11.44 3.16 -2.08
N LYS A 43 -10.13 3.34 -2.21
CA LYS A 43 -9.15 2.49 -1.54
C LYS A 43 -7.93 3.31 -1.14
N ILE A 44 -7.55 3.17 0.12
CA ILE A 44 -6.31 3.70 0.66
C ILE A 44 -5.45 2.50 1.10
N ALA A 45 -4.19 2.47 0.68
CA ALA A 45 -3.20 1.49 1.09
C ALA A 45 -1.98 2.20 1.68
N THR A 46 -1.43 1.66 2.76
CA THR A 46 -0.25 2.20 3.43
C THR A 46 0.86 1.15 3.39
N GLU A 47 1.99 1.49 2.78
CA GLU A 47 3.18 0.65 2.66
C GLU A 47 4.27 1.22 3.59
N ALA A 48 4.63 0.49 4.64
CA ALA A 48 5.75 0.85 5.51
C ALA A 48 7.02 0.16 4.99
N SER A 49 7.98 0.93 4.50
CA SER A 49 9.30 0.41 4.12
C SER A 49 10.28 0.53 5.27
N TYR A 50 10.62 -0.61 5.88
CA TYR A 50 11.68 -0.71 6.88
C TYR A 50 12.98 -1.11 6.18
N LYS A 51 13.88 -0.15 5.98
CA LYS A 51 15.26 -0.46 5.54
C LYS A 51 16.04 -0.96 6.75
N ASN A 52 15.99 -2.27 7.01
CA ASN A 52 16.97 -2.92 7.88
C ASN A 52 18.29 -3.00 7.11
N SER A 53 19.20 -2.03 7.30
CA SER A 53 20.60 -2.29 7.01
C SER A 53 21.11 -3.27 8.08
N SER A 54 21.01 -4.57 7.82
CA SER A 54 21.81 -5.55 8.55
C SER A 54 23.26 -5.36 8.11
N SER A 55 23.92 -4.35 8.68
CA SER A 55 25.37 -4.31 8.73
C SER A 55 25.79 -5.52 9.56
N ASN A 56 26.32 -6.54 8.89
CA ASN A 56 27.05 -7.64 9.52
C ASN A 56 28.24 -7.04 10.29
N ALA A 57 27.99 -6.65 11.54
CA ALA A 57 28.98 -6.24 12.50
C ALA A 57 28.86 -7.17 13.69
N GLY A 58 29.54 -8.33 13.60
CA GLY A 58 29.71 -9.21 14.74
C GLY A 58 29.78 -10.69 14.37
N ALA A 59 30.97 -11.17 14.03
CA ALA A 59 31.48 -12.49 14.43
C ALA A 59 32.89 -12.66 13.86
N GLY A 60 33.88 -12.15 14.57
CA GLY A 60 35.29 -12.28 14.18
C GLY A 60 36.24 -11.89 15.29
N LEU A 61 35.89 -12.16 16.55
CA LEU A 61 36.83 -12.20 17.66
C LEU A 61 36.48 -13.46 18.45
N ASN A 62 37.52 -14.20 18.85
CA ASN A 62 37.54 -15.52 19.50
C ASN A 62 37.72 -16.72 18.56
N ALA A 63 38.90 -16.85 17.95
CA ALA A 63 39.51 -18.16 17.67
C ALA A 63 41.01 -18.03 17.30
N ALA A 64 41.86 -17.63 18.23
CA ALA A 64 43.30 -17.94 18.16
C ALA A 64 43.86 -18.00 19.58
N GLY A 65 44.25 -19.21 20.01
CA GLY A 65 44.63 -19.52 21.37
C GLY A 65 45.84 -18.74 21.88
N VAL A 66 45.58 -17.82 22.82
CA VAL A 66 46.60 -17.20 23.66
C VAL A 66 46.23 -17.45 25.12
N PRO A 67 47.00 -18.26 25.88
CA PRO A 67 46.83 -18.38 27.32
C PRO A 67 47.44 -17.14 27.97
N GLY A 68 46.58 -16.16 28.24
CA GLY A 68 46.95 -14.90 28.88
C GLY A 68 46.78 -13.73 27.94
N ASN A 69 45.67 -13.02 28.09
CA ASN A 69 45.61 -11.58 27.87
C ASN A 69 44.42 -11.01 28.64
N VAL A 70 44.80 -10.15 29.59
CA VAL A 70 44.02 -9.22 30.40
C VAL A 70 42.71 -8.79 29.73
N LEU A 71 41.59 -8.97 30.44
CA LEU A 71 40.39 -8.16 30.26
C LEU A 71 40.75 -6.72 30.65
N VAL A 72 41.32 -5.96 29.71
CA VAL A 72 41.59 -4.53 29.91
C VAL A 72 40.24 -3.83 29.89
N LEU A 73 39.74 -3.63 31.11
CA LEU A 73 38.72 -2.68 31.48
C LEU A 73 39.25 -1.26 31.16
N GLY A 74 39.28 -0.91 29.88
CA GLY A 74 39.84 0.33 29.36
C GLY A 74 38.80 1.05 28.49
N ASN A 75 38.45 2.26 28.91
CA ASN A 75 37.62 3.24 28.20
C ASN A 75 37.64 3.08 26.67
N VAL A 76 36.59 2.47 26.11
CA VAL A 76 36.22 2.66 24.72
C VAL A 76 34.80 3.20 24.69
N ASN A 77 34.74 4.44 24.21
CA ASN A 77 33.58 5.29 24.04
C ASN A 77 32.24 4.56 23.89
N ALA A 78 31.29 5.03 24.69
CA ALA A 78 29.86 4.84 24.54
C ALA A 78 29.37 5.32 23.16
N GLY A 79 29.62 4.53 22.12
CA GLY A 79 28.97 4.67 20.82
C GLY A 79 27.68 3.86 20.85
N ARG A 80 26.63 4.36 21.50
CA ARG A 80 25.27 3.85 21.29
C ARG A 80 25.01 3.90 19.79
N SER A 81 24.99 2.75 19.12
CA SER A 81 24.56 2.63 17.74
C SER A 81 23.16 3.21 17.64
N LYS A 82 23.04 4.45 17.18
CA LYS A 82 21.78 5.01 16.73
C LYS A 82 21.51 4.34 15.40
N ASN A 83 20.83 3.19 15.44
CA ASN A 83 20.09 2.68 14.30
C ASN A 83 19.07 3.76 13.90
N ARG A 84 19.48 4.67 13.03
CA ARG A 84 18.58 5.58 12.33
C ARG A 84 17.92 4.77 11.22
N GLY A 85 16.98 3.91 11.62
CA GLY A 85 16.06 3.30 10.68
C GLY A 85 15.25 4.42 10.04
N SER A 86 15.51 4.70 8.78
CA SER A 86 14.63 5.55 7.98
C SER A 86 13.39 4.71 7.68
N SER A 87 12.32 4.94 8.45
CA SER A 87 10.99 4.41 8.14
C SER A 87 10.39 5.33 7.09
N ALA A 88 10.33 4.88 5.84
CA ALA A 88 9.60 5.59 4.79
C ALA A 88 8.22 4.92 4.64
N THR A 89 7.18 5.67 4.97
CA THR A 89 5.78 5.25 4.79
C THR A 89 5.26 5.85 3.49
N THR A 90 4.83 5.01 2.56
CA THR A 90 4.19 5.41 1.31
C THR A 90 2.70 5.14 1.40
N GLN A 91 1.88 6.10 0.98
CA GLN A 91 0.44 5.93 0.91
C GLN A 91 0.00 5.94 -0.55
N LYS A 92 -0.89 5.01 -0.91
CA LYS A 92 -1.49 4.90 -2.24
C LYS A 92 -2.99 5.08 -2.11
N THR A 93 -3.56 5.93 -2.95
CA THR A 93 -5.00 6.14 -3.03
C THR A 93 -5.50 5.76 -4.42
N LEU A 94 -6.69 5.17 -4.47
CA LEU A 94 -7.41 4.84 -5.70
C LEU A 94 -8.88 5.21 -5.51
N THR A 95 -9.39 6.02 -6.42
CA THR A 95 -10.82 6.34 -6.51
C THR A 95 -11.32 5.88 -7.87
N VAL A 96 -12.43 5.17 -7.90
CA VAL A 96 -13.12 4.73 -9.12
C VAL A 96 -14.53 5.29 -9.08
N ILE A 97 -14.96 5.89 -10.17
CA ILE A 97 -16.30 6.47 -10.33
C ILE A 97 -16.93 5.78 -11.54
N ILE A 98 -18.06 5.12 -11.32
CA ILE A 98 -18.81 4.41 -12.35
C ILE A 98 -20.17 5.08 -12.46
N ARG A 99 -20.54 5.54 -13.67
CA ARG A 99 -21.86 6.09 -13.95
C ARG A 99 -22.68 5.10 -14.75
N TYR A 100 -23.94 5.00 -14.36
CA TYR A 100 -24.94 4.16 -14.97
C TYR A 100 -25.96 5.02 -15.72
N ASP A 101 -26.50 4.47 -16.78
CA ASP A 101 -27.65 5.03 -17.47
C ASP A 101 -28.97 4.74 -16.70
N LYS A 102 -30.10 5.04 -17.35
CA LYS A 102 -31.43 4.81 -16.77
C LYS A 102 -31.85 3.34 -16.78
N ASP A 103 -31.17 2.51 -17.55
CA ASP A 103 -31.40 1.07 -17.68
C ASP A 103 -30.44 0.27 -16.78
N ASP A 104 -29.78 0.96 -15.84
CA ASP A 104 -28.85 0.40 -14.86
C ASP A 104 -27.60 -0.26 -15.49
N LYS A 105 -27.17 0.27 -16.64
CA LYS A 105 -25.98 -0.17 -17.36
C LYS A 105 -24.88 0.88 -17.29
N VAL A 106 -23.62 0.45 -17.25
CA VAL A 106 -22.46 1.33 -17.22
C VAL A 106 -22.43 2.21 -18.47
N GLU A 107 -22.69 3.50 -18.29
CA GLU A 107 -22.59 4.53 -19.32
C GLU A 107 -21.11 4.87 -19.53
N TYR A 108 -20.38 5.11 -18.42
CA TYR A 108 -18.94 5.31 -18.44
C TYR A 108 -18.33 5.14 -17.05
N PHE A 109 -17.00 4.97 -16.99
CA PHE A 109 -16.26 4.93 -15.74
C PHE A 109 -14.94 5.70 -15.85
N THR A 110 -14.46 6.20 -14.72
CA THR A 110 -13.17 6.89 -14.60
C THR A 110 -12.49 6.51 -13.31
N TYR A 111 -11.17 6.72 -13.24
CA TYR A 111 -10.38 6.43 -12.05
C TYR A 111 -9.32 7.49 -11.82
N HIS A 112 -8.94 7.65 -10.56
CA HIS A 112 -7.86 8.50 -10.12
C HIS A 112 -6.98 7.74 -9.13
N SER A 113 -5.68 7.66 -9.40
CA SER A 113 -4.73 7.01 -8.50
C SER A 113 -3.58 7.95 -8.14
N SER A 114 -3.25 8.06 -6.86
CA SER A 114 -2.13 8.87 -6.36
C SER A 114 -1.25 8.07 -5.41
N THR A 115 0.02 8.44 -5.31
CA THR A 115 0.99 7.87 -4.36
C THR A 115 1.80 9.00 -3.76
N PHE A 116 1.93 9.03 -2.43
CA PHE A 116 2.70 10.05 -1.69
C PHE A 116 3.47 9.46 -0.51
#